data_AF-A0A8H7NI05-F1
#
_entry.id   AF-A0A8H7NI05-F1
#
_cell.length_a   1.000
_cell.length_b   1.000
_cell.length_c   1.000
_cell.angle_alpha   90.00
_cell.angle_beta   90.00
_cell.angle_gamma   90.00
#
_symmetry.space_group_name_H-M   'P 1'
#
loop_
_entity.id
_entity.type
_entity.pdbx_description
1 polymer ?
#
loop_
_entity_poly.entity_id
_entity_poly.type
_entity_poly.pdbx_seq_one_letter_code
_entity_poly.pdbx_strand_id
1 'polypeptide(L)'
;MSLNHLSAKWRQWRWQMEFYHTPLELRYSYRLLSRIYETRLIPAWRWRDTLQRAFYRLYETVCAYDEPLTGYEAEYLWRRSDRPAWRPEMLRDPRDDGCGDREQLAVMASLADALTDAFN
;
A
#
# COMPACT_ATOMS: atom_id res chain seq x y z
N MET A 1 -0.34 -35.67 0.69
CA MET A 1 -0.50 -34.25 0.33
C MET A 1 0.85 -33.56 0.47
N SER A 2 1.49 -33.21 -0.64
CA SER A 2 2.87 -32.72 -0.66
C SER A 2 2.96 -31.25 -0.21
N LEU A 3 3.90 -30.95 0.69
CA LEU A 3 4.26 -29.62 1.23
C LEU A 3 4.52 -28.56 0.14
N ASN A 4 4.73 -28.98 -1.11
CA ASN A 4 4.97 -28.09 -2.24
C ASN A 4 3.73 -27.28 -2.67
N HIS A 5 2.52 -27.80 -2.48
CA HIS A 5 1.29 -27.12 -2.90
C HIS A 5 0.93 -25.93 -2.01
N LEU A 6 1.29 -26.01 -0.71
CA LEU A 6 1.20 -24.87 0.19
C LEU A 6 2.18 -23.77 -0.25
N SER A 7 3.42 -24.11 -0.64
CA SER A 7 4.43 -23.10 -1.04
C SER A 7 4.02 -22.26 -2.26
N ALA A 8 3.23 -22.83 -3.18
CA ALA A 8 2.75 -22.13 -4.37
C ALA A 8 1.66 -21.11 -4.02
N LYS A 9 0.69 -21.48 -3.17
CA LYS A 9 -0.26 -20.51 -2.60
C LYS A 9 0.46 -19.47 -1.75
N TRP A 10 1.41 -19.85 -0.89
CA TRP A 10 2.19 -18.89 -0.10
C TRP A 10 3.01 -17.91 -0.95
N ARG A 11 3.46 -18.31 -2.16
CA ARG A 11 4.04 -17.40 -3.16
C ARG A 11 3.00 -16.51 -3.83
N GLN A 12 1.81 -17.02 -4.12
CA GLN A 12 0.68 -16.25 -4.65
C GLN A 12 0.22 -15.15 -3.67
N TRP A 13 0.28 -15.39 -2.36
CA TRP A 13 0.04 -14.39 -1.31
C TRP A 13 1.23 -13.46 -1.06
N ARG A 14 2.43 -13.78 -1.57
CA ARG A 14 3.62 -12.91 -1.50
C ARG A 14 3.49 -11.70 -2.42
N TRP A 15 2.63 -11.81 -3.44
CA TRP A 15 2.47 -10.88 -4.57
C TRP A 15 1.05 -10.32 -4.74
N GLN A 16 0.22 -10.25 -3.69
CA GLN A 16 -1.18 -9.81 -3.83
C GLN A 16 -1.39 -8.32 -4.18
N MET A 17 -0.32 -7.56 -4.38
CA MET A 17 -0.36 -6.28 -5.06
C MET A 17 0.55 -6.42 -6.27
N GLU A 18 -0.03 -6.85 -7.39
CA GLU A 18 0.57 -6.61 -8.69
C GLU A 18 0.52 -5.09 -8.88
N PHE A 19 1.67 -4.46 -8.65
CA PHE A 19 1.89 -3.04 -8.91
C PHE A 19 1.73 -2.72 -10.40
N TYR A 20 1.78 -1.44 -10.74
CA TYR A 20 1.81 -0.84 -12.10
C TYR A 20 0.52 -0.23 -12.64
N HIS A 21 -0.51 -0.02 -11.82
CA HIS A 21 -1.56 0.90 -12.27
C HIS A 21 -1.05 2.33 -12.19
N THR A 22 -0.95 2.97 -13.36
CA THR A 22 -0.64 4.40 -13.46
C THR A 22 -1.71 5.20 -12.70
N PRO A 23 -1.42 6.45 -12.25
CA PRO A 23 -2.42 7.27 -11.57
C PRO A 23 -3.72 7.40 -12.37
N LEU A 24 -3.60 7.43 -13.70
CA LEU A 24 -4.72 7.45 -14.64
C LEU A 24 -5.56 6.17 -14.63
N GLU A 25 -4.94 5.00 -14.51
CA GLU A 25 -5.67 3.72 -14.43
C GLU A 25 -6.41 3.56 -13.10
N LEU A 26 -5.82 4.06 -12.01
CA LEU A 26 -6.41 4.01 -10.68
C LEU A 26 -7.66 4.88 -10.55
N ARG A 27 -7.70 6.00 -11.28
CA ARG A 27 -8.83 6.95 -11.30
C ARG A 27 -10.18 6.34 -11.68
N TYR A 28 -10.19 5.19 -12.36
CA TYR A 28 -11.41 4.51 -12.83
C TYR A 28 -11.64 3.13 -12.19
N SER A 29 -10.82 2.74 -11.22
CA SER A 29 -10.78 1.37 -10.69
C SER A 29 -11.54 1.21 -9.37
N TYR A 30 -12.87 1.20 -9.43
CA TYR A 30 -13.72 0.91 -8.25
C TYR A 30 -13.44 -0.46 -7.62
N ARG A 31 -12.98 -1.45 -8.42
CA ARG A 31 -12.75 -2.82 -7.93
C ARG A 31 -11.53 -2.97 -7.02
N LEU A 32 -10.51 -2.12 -7.18
CA LEU A 32 -9.31 -2.15 -6.33
C LEU A 32 -9.63 -1.63 -4.92
N LEU A 33 -10.45 -0.59 -4.82
CA LEU A 33 -10.81 0.06 -3.57
C LEU A 33 -11.66 -0.85 -2.65
N SER A 34 -12.64 -1.58 -3.21
CA SER A 34 -13.41 -2.58 -2.45
C SER A 34 -12.51 -3.67 -1.84
N ARG A 35 -11.48 -4.08 -2.58
CA ARG A 35 -10.55 -5.12 -2.12
C ARG A 35 -9.71 -4.65 -0.95
N ILE A 36 -9.26 -3.39 -0.94
CA ILE A 36 -8.50 -2.81 0.19
C ILE A 36 -9.34 -2.88 1.47
N TYR A 37 -10.59 -2.44 1.42
CA TYR A 37 -11.51 -2.51 2.56
C TYR A 37 -11.72 -3.93 3.08
N GLU A 38 -12.05 -4.88 2.20
CA GLU A 38 -12.27 -6.27 2.58
C GLU A 38 -11.05 -6.90 3.24
N THR A 39 -9.87 -6.59 2.72
CA THR A 39 -8.62 -7.18 3.20
C THR A 39 -8.28 -6.73 4.62
N ARG A 40 -8.74 -5.53 5.02
CA ARG A 40 -8.57 -4.98 6.38
C ARG A 40 -9.41 -5.69 7.43
N LEU A 41 -10.52 -6.30 7.02
CA LEU A 41 -11.38 -7.09 7.90
C LEU A 41 -10.76 -8.44 8.30
N ILE A 42 -9.67 -8.86 7.65
CA ILE A 42 -9.00 -10.13 7.91
C ILE A 42 -7.82 -9.93 8.88
N PRO A 43 -7.89 -10.42 10.14
CA PRO A 43 -6.82 -10.20 11.14
C PRO A 43 -5.46 -10.75 10.70
N ALA A 44 -5.45 -11.90 10.03
CA ALA A 44 -4.23 -12.51 9.52
C ALA A 44 -3.53 -11.63 8.48
N TRP A 45 -4.29 -10.84 7.72
CA TRP A 45 -3.70 -9.92 6.75
C TRP A 45 -3.09 -8.70 7.45
N ARG A 46 -3.80 -8.11 8.43
CA ARG A 46 -3.26 -7.02 9.26
C ARG A 46 -1.95 -7.42 9.96
N TRP A 47 -1.85 -8.66 10.44
CA TRP A 47 -0.64 -9.16 11.11
C TRP A 47 0.59 -9.28 10.18
N ARG A 48 0.37 -9.50 8.87
CA ARG A 48 1.45 -9.63 7.87
C ARG A 48 1.74 -8.32 7.13
N ASP A 49 1.00 -7.27 7.44
CA ASP A 49 1.07 -6.02 6.71
C ASP A 49 2.35 -5.26 7.04
N THR A 50 2.92 -4.57 6.05
CA THR A 50 4.17 -3.81 6.19
C THR A 50 3.92 -2.33 5.93
N LEU A 51 4.80 -1.48 6.47
CA LEU A 51 4.76 -0.03 6.21
C LEU A 51 4.74 0.26 4.70
N GLN A 52 5.61 -0.42 3.94
CA GLN A 52 5.67 -0.30 2.47
C GLN A 52 4.32 -0.57 1.81
N ARG A 53 3.65 -1.67 2.17
CA ARG A 53 2.37 -2.06 1.57
C ARG A 53 1.25 -1.10 1.92
N ALA A 54 1.24 -0.59 3.15
CA ALA A 54 0.27 0.41 3.59
C ALA A 54 0.48 1.75 2.89
N PHE A 55 1.72 2.18 2.74
CA PHE A 55 2.06 3.38 1.98
C PHE A 55 1.59 3.29 0.52
N TYR A 56 1.82 2.16 -0.13
CA TYR A 56 1.39 1.95 -1.50
C TYR A 56 -0.13 1.94 -1.68
N ARG A 57 -0.87 1.37 -0.72
CA ARG A 57 -2.34 1.49 -0.74
C ARG A 57 -2.79 2.92 -0.61
N LEU A 58 -2.17 3.69 0.28
CA LEU A 58 -2.51 5.10 0.41
C LEU A 58 -2.24 5.86 -0.89
N TYR A 59 -1.13 5.56 -1.59
CA TYR A 59 -0.90 6.07 -2.93
C TYR A 59 -2.03 5.69 -3.90
N GLU A 60 -2.49 4.42 -3.89
CA GLU A 60 -3.58 3.97 -4.74
C GLU A 60 -4.89 4.71 -4.44
N THR A 61 -5.23 4.91 -3.17
CA THR A 61 -6.48 5.58 -2.76
C THR A 61 -6.46 7.06 -3.11
N VAL A 62 -5.30 7.72 -2.98
CA VAL A 62 -5.09 9.10 -3.41
C VAL A 62 -5.25 9.24 -4.91
N CYS A 63 -4.64 8.34 -5.70
CA CYS A 63 -4.75 8.37 -7.16
C CYS A 63 -6.17 8.06 -7.65
N ALA A 64 -6.88 7.19 -6.93
CA ALA A 64 -8.27 6.86 -7.22
C ALA A 64 -9.26 7.94 -6.77
N TYR A 65 -8.80 8.99 -6.07
CA TYR A 65 -9.63 10.06 -5.51
C TYR A 65 -10.73 9.53 -4.55
N ASP A 66 -10.43 8.44 -3.82
CA ASP A 66 -11.33 7.91 -2.79
C ASP A 66 -10.95 8.50 -1.44
N GLU A 67 -11.56 9.64 -1.11
CA GLU A 67 -11.29 10.40 0.11
C GLU A 67 -11.60 9.59 1.40
N PRO A 68 -12.75 8.88 1.52
CA PRO A 68 -13.01 8.01 2.66
C PRO A 68 -11.94 6.94 2.88
N LEU A 69 -11.50 6.26 1.82
CA LEU A 69 -10.51 5.20 1.96
C LEU A 69 -9.10 5.76 2.17
N THR A 70 -8.80 6.92 1.60
CA THR A 70 -7.56 7.67 1.86
C THR A 70 -7.45 8.02 3.34
N GLY A 71 -8.51 8.58 3.93
CA GLY A 71 -8.53 8.87 5.37
C GLY A 71 -8.36 7.61 6.22
N TYR A 72 -9.02 6.51 5.84
CA TYR A 72 -8.91 5.23 6.53
C TYR A 72 -7.47 4.65 6.47
N GLU A 73 -6.83 4.65 5.31
CA GLU A 73 -5.46 4.14 5.15
C GLU A 73 -4.43 5.03 5.84
N ALA A 74 -4.62 6.36 5.83
CA ALA A 74 -3.78 7.30 6.56
C ALA A 74 -3.89 7.09 8.07
N GLU A 75 -5.12 6.97 8.60
CA GLU A 75 -5.34 6.66 10.02
C GLU A 75 -4.76 5.29 10.40
N TYR A 76 -4.90 4.29 9.51
CA TYR A 76 -4.30 2.98 9.71
C TYR A 76 -2.78 3.08 9.83
N LEU A 77 -2.11 3.82 8.94
CA LEU A 77 -0.67 4.09 8.99
C LEU A 77 -0.27 4.78 10.29
N TRP A 78 -1.02 5.80 10.71
CA TRP A 78 -0.79 6.56 11.94
C TRP A 78 -0.90 5.70 13.20
N ARG A 79 -1.94 4.85 13.29
CA ARG A 79 -2.24 4.04 14.48
C ARG A 79 -1.39 2.78 14.61
N ARG A 80 -0.49 2.47 13.67
CA ARG A 80 0.37 1.29 13.76
C ARG A 80 1.34 1.40 14.93
N SER A 81 0.95 0.82 16.06
CA SER A 81 1.67 0.79 17.32
C SER A 81 2.97 -0.02 17.31
N ASP A 82 3.23 -0.78 16.24
CA ASP A 82 4.41 -1.63 16.09
C ASP A 82 5.63 -0.91 15.50
N ARG A 83 5.53 0.39 15.20
CA ARG A 83 6.57 1.21 14.55
C ARG A 83 6.71 2.57 15.27
N PRO A 84 7.90 3.20 15.26
CA PRO A 84 8.03 4.60 15.68
C PRO A 84 7.17 5.52 14.79
N ALA A 85 7.01 6.79 15.21
CA ALA A 85 6.42 7.88 14.42
C ALA A 85 6.92 7.84 12.96
N TRP A 86 6.11 8.34 12.02
CA TRP A 86 6.38 8.22 10.58
C TRP A 86 7.85 8.51 10.19
N ARG A 87 8.52 7.51 9.60
CA ARG A 87 9.91 7.59 9.12
C ARG A 87 9.98 7.20 7.65
N PRO A 88 9.98 8.17 6.71
CA PRO A 88 10.02 7.87 5.28
C PRO A 88 11.29 7.11 4.87
N GLU A 89 12.39 7.30 5.59
CA GLU A 89 13.65 6.56 5.43
C GLU A 89 13.56 5.03 5.63
N MET A 90 12.47 4.52 6.23
CA MET A 90 12.23 3.08 6.34
C MET A 90 11.54 2.49 5.09
N LEU A 91 11.07 3.34 4.17
CA LEU A 91 10.54 2.90 2.90
C LEU A 91 11.69 2.48 1.98
N ARG A 92 11.48 1.39 1.26
CA ARG A 92 12.39 0.97 0.19
C ARG A 92 12.11 1.84 -1.04
N ASP A 93 13.15 2.07 -1.85
CA ASP A 93 12.99 2.79 -3.12
C ASP A 93 11.98 2.00 -3.99
N PRO A 94 10.87 2.63 -4.45
CA PRO A 94 9.91 1.94 -5.31
C PRO A 94 10.50 1.40 -6.62
N ARG A 95 11.66 1.91 -7.06
CA ARG A 95 12.40 1.38 -8.21
C ARG A 95 12.93 -0.03 -7.97
N ASP A 96 13.26 -0.38 -6.73
CA ASP A 96 13.70 -1.73 -6.36
C ASP A 96 12.56 -2.75 -6.47
N ASP A 97 11.31 -2.28 -6.33
CA ASP A 97 10.10 -3.07 -6.52
C ASP A 97 9.60 -3.04 -7.99
N GLY A 98 10.38 -2.45 -8.90
CA GLY A 98 10.15 -2.44 -10.35
C GLY A 98 9.43 -1.20 -10.90
N CYS A 99 9.14 -0.19 -10.08
CA CYS A 99 8.48 1.04 -10.54
C CYS A 99 9.43 1.92 -11.38
N GLY A 100 9.18 1.99 -12.69
CA GLY A 100 9.92 2.84 -13.63
C GLY A 100 9.21 4.13 -14.03
N ASP A 101 7.97 4.33 -13.57
CA ASP A 101 7.12 5.46 -13.96
C ASP A 101 7.45 6.71 -13.12
N ARG A 102 7.83 7.79 -13.81
CA ARG A 102 8.24 9.05 -13.17
C ARG A 102 7.08 9.74 -12.45
N GLU A 103 5.87 9.63 -12.97
CA GLU A 103 4.68 10.24 -12.37
C GLU A 103 4.34 9.52 -11.06
N GLN A 104 4.33 8.19 -11.07
CA GLN A 104 4.10 7.39 -9.86
C GLN A 104 5.12 7.71 -8.77
N LEU A 105 6.40 7.79 -9.14
CA LEU A 105 7.48 8.14 -8.22
C LEU A 105 7.32 9.56 -7.66
N ALA A 106 6.90 10.53 -8.48
CA ALA A 106 6.67 11.89 -8.04
C ALA A 106 5.49 11.99 -7.06
N VAL A 107 4.37 11.32 -7.35
CA VAL A 107 3.21 11.27 -6.46
C VAL A 107 3.58 10.59 -5.15
N MET A 108 4.25 9.44 -5.19
CA MET A 108 4.71 8.76 -3.96
C MET A 108 5.66 9.64 -3.15
N ALA A 109 6.65 10.29 -3.78
CA ALA A 109 7.55 11.20 -3.06
C ALA A 109 6.77 12.34 -2.39
N SER A 110 5.87 13.01 -3.12
CA SER A 110 5.05 14.09 -2.57
C SER A 110 4.12 13.64 -1.44
N LEU A 111 3.60 12.41 -1.52
CA LEU A 111 2.80 11.83 -0.45
C LEU A 111 3.64 11.52 0.79
N ALA A 112 4.85 11.01 0.63
CA ALA A 112 5.75 10.76 1.76
C ALA A 112 6.14 12.06 2.49
N ASP A 113 6.35 13.14 1.74
CA ASP A 113 6.59 14.47 2.30
C ASP A 113 5.36 14.99 3.05
N ALA A 114 4.16 14.91 2.43
CA ALA A 114 2.91 15.34 3.06
C ALA A 114 2.60 14.57 4.35
N LEU A 115 2.89 13.26 4.39
CA LEU A 115 2.76 12.47 5.60
C LEU A 115 3.75 12.91 6.68
N THR A 116 4.95 13.36 6.30
CA THR A 116 5.93 13.87 7.26
C THR A 116 5.41 15.12 7.96
N ASP A 117 4.78 16.03 7.23
CA ASP A 117 4.15 17.24 7.79
C ASP A 117 2.89 16.94 8.61
N ALA A 118 2.13 15.91 8.24
CA ALA A 118 0.90 15.55 8.92
C ALA A 118 1.15 14.76 10.22
N PHE A 119 2.23 13.99 10.26
CA PHE A 119 2.49 13.01 11.31
C PHE A 119 3.57 13.45 12.32
N ASN A 120 4.40 14.44 12.01
CA ASN A 120 5.44 14.95 12.89
C ASN A 120 5.24 16.43 13.19
#